data_AF-A0A9Q4BJW8-F1
#
_entry.id   AF-A0A9Q4BJW8-F1
#
_cell.length_a   1.000
_cell.length_b   1.000
_cell.length_c   1.000
_cell.angle_alpha   90.00
_cell.angle_beta   90.00
_cell.angle_gamma   90.00
#
_symmetry.space_group_name_H-M   'P 1'
#
loop_
_entity.id
_entity.type
_entity.pdbx_description
1 polymer ?
#
loop_
_entity_poly.entity_id
_entity_poly.type
_entity_poly.pdbx_seq_one_letter_code
_entity_poly.pdbx_strand_id
1 'polypeptide(L)'
;MKNLNSGFIRVLVIWYAVFQIAHLTFLLRAAQLLIQFKIFVFPASPPMNGWHWQAGNFLIGMGIMDALNCLLTLAFIWGYFAHSRWRLFVGLLNLSVLMYSAIVFAIATIADGAWMPNMLEYSAMALAFIPVVILFIGILVLALKGRFYESYGDGLDFD
;
A
#
# COMPACT_ATOMS: atom_id res chain seq x y z
N MET A 1 11.80 10.40 14.49
CA MET A 1 12.60 9.29 13.92
C MET A 1 13.95 9.83 13.46
N LYS A 2 15.06 9.24 13.89
CA LYS A 2 16.43 9.72 13.58
C LYS A 2 17.12 8.92 12.47
N ASN A 3 16.79 7.65 12.26
CA ASN A 3 17.48 6.78 11.31
C ASN A 3 16.48 5.81 10.64
N LEU A 4 16.63 5.61 9.33
CA LEU A 4 15.86 4.64 8.55
C LEU A 4 16.04 3.20 9.07
N ASN A 5 17.23 2.86 9.58
CA ASN A 5 17.54 1.55 10.11
C ASN A 5 17.12 1.37 11.59
N SER A 6 16.35 2.30 12.15
CA SER A 6 15.84 2.14 13.52
C SER A 6 14.94 0.91 13.63
N GLY A 7 14.99 0.22 14.79
CA GLY A 7 14.18 -0.97 15.02
C GLY A 7 12.68 -0.75 14.76
N PHE A 8 12.17 0.44 15.11
CA PHE A 8 10.78 0.82 14.86
C PHE A 8 10.43 0.87 13.37
N ILE A 9 11.23 1.56 12.54
CA ILE A 9 11.01 1.58 11.08
C ILE A 9 11.13 0.17 10.50
N ARG A 10 12.10 -0.63 10.96
CA ARG A 10 12.24 -2.02 10.52
C ARG A 10 10.99 -2.84 10.79
N VAL A 11 10.37 -2.72 11.97
CA VAL A 11 9.10 -3.39 12.28
C VAL A 11 7.98 -2.91 11.35
N LEU A 12 7.89 -1.60 11.07
CA LEU A 12 6.89 -1.07 10.14
C LEU A 12 7.09 -1.55 8.70
N VAL A 13 8.34 -1.67 8.23
CA VAL A 13 8.64 -2.22 6.89
C VAL A 13 8.29 -3.70 6.81
N ILE A 14 8.56 -4.48 7.88
CA ILE A 14 8.15 -5.89 7.94
C ILE A 14 6.62 -6.01 7.92
N TRP A 15 5.92 -5.19 8.72
CA TRP A 15 4.46 -5.13 8.69
C TRP A 15 3.96 -4.81 7.28
N TYR A 16 4.56 -3.80 6.64
CA TYR A 16 4.19 -3.39 5.30
C TYR A 16 4.40 -4.51 4.27
N ALA A 17 5.47 -5.30 4.41
CA ALA A 17 5.70 -6.49 3.59
C ALA A 17 4.61 -7.54 3.76
N VAL A 18 4.26 -7.87 5.00
CA VAL A 18 3.19 -8.83 5.31
C VAL A 18 1.86 -8.35 4.76
N PHE A 19 1.53 -7.07 4.99
CA PHE A 19 0.31 -6.45 4.50
C PHE A 19 0.19 -6.54 2.97
N GLN A 20 1.26 -6.21 2.24
CA GLN A 20 1.24 -6.19 0.77
C GLN A 20 1.23 -7.59 0.15
N ILE A 21 1.87 -8.58 0.78
CA ILE A 21 1.77 -9.99 0.35
C ILE A 21 0.34 -10.50 0.52
N ALA A 22 -0.28 -10.20 1.67
CA ALA A 22 -1.67 -10.56 1.91
C ALA A 22 -2.61 -9.86 0.90
N HIS A 23 -2.42 -8.55 0.69
CA HIS A 23 -3.18 -7.77 -0.27
C HIS A 23 -3.06 -8.33 -1.70
N LEU A 24 -1.85 -8.62 -2.16
CA LEU A 24 -1.62 -9.24 -3.47
C LEU A 24 -2.32 -10.60 -3.59
N THR A 25 -2.33 -11.41 -2.53
CA THR A 25 -3.03 -12.70 -2.51
C THR A 25 -4.54 -12.52 -2.67
N PHE A 26 -5.13 -11.53 -2.00
CA PHE A 26 -6.55 -11.19 -2.17
C PHE A 26 -6.86 -10.71 -3.59
N LEU A 27 -6.01 -9.84 -4.17
CA LEU A 27 -6.16 -9.36 -5.54
C LEU A 27 -6.08 -10.50 -6.56
N LEU A 28 -5.11 -11.41 -6.42
CA LEU A 28 -4.98 -12.57 -7.31
C LEU A 28 -6.20 -13.50 -7.21
N ARG A 29 -6.71 -13.73 -5.99
CA ARG A 29 -7.94 -14.51 -5.79
C ARG A 29 -9.15 -13.81 -6.42
N ALA A 30 -9.30 -12.51 -6.23
CA ALA A 30 -10.39 -11.74 -6.82
C ALA A 30 -10.33 -11.76 -8.35
N ALA A 31 -9.14 -11.60 -8.93
CA ALA A 31 -8.91 -11.70 -10.36
C ALA A 31 -9.27 -13.09 -10.90
N GLN A 32 -8.85 -14.16 -10.21
CA GLN A 32 -9.19 -15.53 -10.59
C GLN A 32 -10.72 -15.74 -10.61
N LEU A 33 -11.42 -15.33 -9.54
CA LEU A 33 -12.87 -15.51 -9.43
C LEU A 33 -13.63 -14.67 -10.48
N LEU A 34 -13.16 -13.45 -10.75
CA LEU A 34 -13.71 -12.59 -11.78
C LEU A 34 -13.54 -13.20 -13.19
N ILE A 35 -12.37 -13.75 -13.49
CA ILE A 35 -12.09 -14.35 -14.80
C ILE A 35 -12.94 -15.61 -15.01
N GLN A 36 -12.95 -16.51 -14.01
CA GLN A 36 -13.57 -17.84 -14.10
C GLN A 36 -15.10 -17.80 -13.98
N PHE A 37 -15.62 -17.04 -13.01
CA PHE A 37 -17.03 -17.08 -12.64
C PHE A 37 -17.77 -15.77 -12.91
N LYS A 38 -17.07 -14.73 -13.38
CA LYS A 38 -17.63 -13.36 -13.50
C LYS A 38 -18.15 -12.83 -12.16
N ILE A 39 -17.63 -13.35 -11.04
CA ILE A 39 -17.99 -12.91 -9.69
C ILE A 39 -16.97 -11.86 -9.26
N PHE A 40 -17.48 -10.67 -8.96
CA PHE A 40 -16.69 -9.61 -8.35
C PHE A 40 -16.61 -9.84 -6.84
N VAL A 41 -15.42 -10.18 -6.34
CA VAL A 41 -15.18 -10.40 -4.91
C VAL A 41 -14.22 -9.33 -4.40
N PHE A 42 -14.59 -8.71 -3.30
CA PHE A 42 -13.80 -7.70 -2.61
C PHE A 42 -13.63 -8.13 -1.14
N PRO A 43 -12.50 -7.80 -0.45
CA PRO A 43 -12.32 -8.17 0.95
C PRO A 43 -13.41 -7.63 1.89
N ALA A 44 -13.97 -6.48 1.55
CA ALA A 44 -15.16 -5.95 2.18
C ALA A 44 -16.41 -6.16 1.31
N SER A 45 -17.54 -6.31 1.97
CA SER A 45 -18.83 -6.57 1.38
C SER A 45 -19.31 -5.35 0.58
N PRO A 46 -20.02 -5.58 -0.54
CA PRO A 46 -20.60 -4.50 -1.34
C PRO A 46 -21.72 -3.76 -0.59
N PRO A 47 -22.18 -2.60 -1.09
CA PRO A 47 -23.42 -2.00 -0.63
C PRO A 47 -24.61 -2.96 -0.80
N MET A 48 -25.71 -2.73 -0.08
CA MET A 48 -26.88 -3.66 -0.05
C MET A 48 -27.44 -3.99 -1.44
N ASN A 49 -27.38 -3.05 -2.38
CA ASN A 49 -27.88 -3.22 -3.75
C ASN A 49 -26.80 -3.69 -4.74
N GLY A 50 -25.60 -4.05 -4.25
CA GLY A 50 -24.42 -4.32 -5.06
C GLY A 50 -23.74 -3.05 -5.57
N TRP A 51 -22.57 -3.22 -6.18
CA TRP A 51 -21.82 -2.11 -6.78
C TRP A 51 -22.53 -1.55 -8.00
N HIS A 52 -22.60 -0.23 -8.14
CA HIS A 52 -22.95 0.38 -9.42
C HIS A 52 -21.95 -0.03 -10.52
N TRP A 53 -22.42 -0.19 -11.76
CA TRP A 53 -21.58 -0.63 -12.89
C TRP A 53 -20.29 0.20 -13.05
N GLN A 54 -20.40 1.53 -12.90
CA GLN A 54 -19.26 2.43 -12.96
C GLN A 54 -18.28 2.21 -11.79
N ALA A 55 -18.79 2.03 -10.57
CA ALA A 55 -17.97 1.74 -9.39
C ALA A 55 -17.25 0.39 -9.52
N GLY A 56 -17.94 -0.65 -10.02
CA GLY A 56 -17.34 -1.96 -10.26
C GLY A 56 -16.15 -1.89 -11.22
N ASN A 57 -16.30 -1.25 -12.38
CA ASN A 57 -15.19 -1.08 -13.33
C ASN A 57 -14.05 -0.24 -12.76
N PHE A 58 -14.37 0.81 -12.00
CA PHE A 58 -13.38 1.63 -11.32
C PHE A 58 -12.56 0.80 -10.31
N LEU A 59 -13.22 -0.01 -9.48
CA LEU A 59 -12.57 -0.88 -8.50
C LEU A 59 -11.72 -1.98 -9.16
N ILE A 60 -12.13 -2.50 -10.32
CA ILE A 60 -11.30 -3.43 -11.11
C ILE A 60 -10.01 -2.73 -11.57
N GLY A 61 -10.13 -1.52 -12.14
CA GLY A 61 -8.97 -0.73 -12.56
C GLY A 61 -8.04 -0.41 -11.39
N MET A 62 -8.61 -0.02 -10.25
CA MET A 62 -7.87 0.21 -9.00
C MET A 62 -7.14 -1.06 -8.53
N GLY A 63 -7.80 -2.22 -8.53
CA GLY A 63 -7.18 -3.49 -8.14
C GLY A 63 -6.00 -3.88 -9.04
N ILE A 64 -6.04 -3.57 -10.33
CA ILE A 64 -4.90 -3.76 -11.24
C ILE A 64 -3.73 -2.85 -10.85
N MET A 65 -4.02 -1.57 -10.58
CA MET A 65 -2.99 -0.61 -10.16
C MET A 65 -2.39 -0.98 -8.79
N ASP A 66 -3.21 -1.46 -7.85
CA ASP A 66 -2.76 -1.95 -6.55
C ASP A 66 -1.89 -3.20 -6.69
N ALA A 67 -2.21 -4.11 -7.63
CA ALA A 67 -1.36 -5.27 -7.92
C ALA A 67 0.03 -4.84 -8.43
N LEU A 68 0.09 -3.86 -9.35
CA LEU A 68 1.36 -3.28 -9.81
C LEU A 68 2.12 -2.61 -8.66
N ASN A 69 1.41 -1.91 -7.77
CA ASN A 69 2.00 -1.28 -6.60
C ASN A 69 2.51 -2.33 -5.58
N CYS A 70 1.86 -3.48 -5.46
CA CYS A 70 2.35 -4.60 -4.66
C CYS A 70 3.70 -5.10 -5.20
N LEU A 71 3.86 -5.21 -6.51
CA LEU A 71 5.16 -5.59 -7.12
C LEU A 71 6.25 -4.55 -6.84
N LEU A 72 5.92 -3.25 -6.94
CA LEU A 72 6.85 -2.17 -6.58
C LEU A 72 7.22 -2.21 -5.09
N THR A 73 6.29 -2.65 -4.23
CA THR A 73 6.55 -2.87 -2.81
C THR A 73 7.61 -3.94 -2.59
N LEU A 74 7.57 -5.05 -3.34
CA LEU A 74 8.60 -6.09 -3.25
C LEU A 74 9.99 -5.54 -3.58
N ALA A 75 10.08 -4.69 -4.61
CA ALA A 75 11.31 -3.97 -4.92
C ALA A 75 11.73 -3.07 -3.76
N PHE A 76 10.83 -2.26 -3.20
CA PHE A 76 11.12 -1.44 -2.02
C PHE A 76 11.66 -2.27 -0.84
N ILE A 77 10.98 -3.36 -0.47
CA ILE A 77 11.35 -4.22 0.65
C ILE A 77 12.74 -4.82 0.42
N TRP A 78 12.99 -5.35 -0.78
CA TRP A 78 14.29 -5.88 -1.14
C TRP A 78 15.37 -4.80 -1.04
N GLY A 79 15.15 -3.63 -1.63
CA GLY A 79 16.08 -2.50 -1.55
C GLY A 79 16.31 -2.02 -0.12
N TYR A 80 15.29 -2.05 0.73
CA TYR A 80 15.39 -1.68 2.13
C TYR A 80 16.37 -2.59 2.88
N PHE A 81 16.20 -3.91 2.76
CA PHE A 81 17.04 -4.90 3.43
C PHE A 81 18.41 -5.10 2.79
N ALA A 82 18.53 -4.89 1.47
CA ALA A 82 19.81 -4.89 0.76
C ALA A 82 20.61 -3.58 0.97
N HIS A 83 20.08 -2.63 1.74
CA HIS A 83 20.67 -1.31 1.95
C HIS A 83 20.96 -0.54 0.66
N SER A 84 20.13 -0.76 -0.37
CA SER A 84 20.33 -0.20 -1.69
C SER A 84 20.12 1.32 -1.71
N ARG A 85 21.06 2.02 -2.34
CA ARG A 85 20.78 3.05 -3.35
C ARG A 85 19.49 3.87 -3.26
N TRP A 86 18.53 3.24 -3.91
CA TRP A 86 17.27 3.75 -4.41
C TRP A 86 16.12 3.44 -3.46
N ARG A 87 16.37 2.75 -2.32
CA ARG A 87 15.32 2.25 -1.42
C ARG A 87 14.40 3.35 -0.91
N LEU A 88 14.94 4.53 -0.61
CA LEU A 88 14.14 5.67 -0.14
C LEU A 88 13.28 6.27 -1.24
N PHE A 89 13.85 6.44 -2.45
CA PHE A 89 13.11 6.95 -3.60
C PHE A 89 11.96 6.00 -3.98
N VAL A 90 12.28 4.71 -4.14
CA VAL A 90 11.29 3.68 -4.49
C VAL A 90 10.24 3.53 -3.38
N GLY A 91 10.66 3.55 -2.11
CA GLY A 91 9.74 3.49 -0.97
C GLY A 91 8.80 4.69 -0.90
N LEU A 92 9.30 5.91 -1.13
CA LEU A 92 8.47 7.12 -1.13
C LEU A 92 7.49 7.12 -2.28
N LEU A 93 7.93 6.76 -3.49
CA LEU A 93 7.06 6.62 -4.66
C LEU A 93 5.95 5.60 -4.40
N ASN A 94 6.32 4.40 -3.95
CA ASN A 94 5.41 3.30 -3.67
C ASN A 94 4.38 3.65 -2.58
N LEU A 95 4.82 4.22 -1.47
CA LEU A 95 3.92 4.63 -0.39
C LEU A 95 3.03 5.80 -0.80
N SER A 96 3.51 6.72 -1.63
CA SER A 96 2.68 7.82 -2.15
C SER A 96 1.55 7.30 -3.05
N VAL A 97 1.86 6.38 -3.96
CA VAL A 97 0.85 5.70 -4.80
C VAL A 97 -0.16 4.97 -3.93
N LEU A 98 0.31 4.28 -2.88
CA LEU A 98 -0.55 3.57 -1.95
C LEU A 98 -1.47 4.50 -1.16
N MET A 99 -0.96 5.62 -0.63
CA MET A 99 -1.77 6.60 0.09
C MET A 99 -2.83 7.22 -0.83
N TYR A 100 -2.45 7.57 -2.07
CA TYR A 100 -3.39 8.06 -3.07
C TYR A 100 -4.50 7.03 -3.34
N SER A 101 -4.13 5.78 -3.63
CA SER A 101 -5.09 4.70 -3.88
C SER A 101 -6.04 4.50 -2.71
N ALA A 102 -5.53 4.47 -1.47
CA ALA A 102 -6.34 4.30 -0.27
C ALA A 102 -7.36 5.43 -0.05
N ILE A 103 -6.96 6.69 -0.30
CA ILE A 103 -7.87 7.85 -0.20
C ILE A 103 -8.96 7.77 -1.26
N VAL A 104 -8.57 7.51 -2.50
CA VAL A 104 -9.52 7.43 -3.62
C VAL A 104 -10.48 6.24 -3.42
N PHE A 105 -9.98 5.11 -2.94
CA PHE A 105 -10.78 3.95 -2.55
C PHE A 105 -11.82 4.30 -1.47
N ALA A 106 -11.39 4.97 -0.40
CA ALA A 106 -12.29 5.38 0.68
C ALA A 106 -13.40 6.30 0.16
N ILE A 107 -13.05 7.32 -0.63
CA ILE A 107 -14.03 8.24 -1.22
C ILE A 107 -15.03 7.50 -2.11
N ALA A 108 -14.55 6.63 -3.01
CA ALA A 108 -15.41 5.90 -3.93
C ALA A 108 -16.38 4.95 -3.19
N THR A 109 -15.89 4.23 -2.18
CA THR A 109 -16.72 3.26 -1.43
C THR A 109 -17.68 3.93 -0.46
N ILE A 110 -17.35 5.10 0.08
CA ILE A 110 -18.30 5.93 0.85
C ILE A 110 -19.40 6.45 -0.07
N ALA A 111 -19.04 6.96 -1.25
CA ALA A 111 -20.00 7.50 -2.20
C ALA A 111 -20.99 6.45 -2.72
N ASP A 112 -20.55 5.19 -2.87
CA ASP A 112 -21.41 4.06 -3.24
C ASP A 112 -22.25 3.52 -2.07
N GLY A 113 -22.08 4.06 -0.85
CA GLY A 113 -22.85 3.66 0.33
C GLY A 113 -22.43 2.34 0.96
N ALA A 114 -21.23 1.84 0.64
CA ALA A 114 -20.77 0.51 1.09
C ALA A 114 -20.42 0.45 2.59
N TRP A 115 -20.09 1.59 3.20
CA TRP A 115 -19.59 1.66 4.58
C TRP A 115 -20.66 1.45 5.64
N MET A 116 -21.83 2.09 5.51
CA MET A 116 -22.88 2.02 6.53
C MET A 116 -23.36 0.59 6.82
N PRO A 117 -23.65 -0.26 5.82
CA PRO A 117 -24.03 -1.65 6.08
C PRO A 117 -22.86 -2.53 6.55
N ASN A 118 -21.62 -2.19 6.21
CA ASN A 118 -20.44 -3.06 6.40
C ASN A 118 -19.34 -2.40 7.24
N MET A 119 -19.72 -1.55 8.21
CA MET A 119 -18.80 -0.63 8.89
C MET A 119 -17.61 -1.34 9.54
N LEU A 120 -17.82 -2.53 10.10
CA LEU A 120 -16.76 -3.30 10.75
C LEU A 120 -15.68 -3.74 9.76
N GLU A 121 -16.06 -4.19 8.57
CA GLU A 121 -15.13 -4.69 7.55
C GLU A 121 -14.25 -3.56 7.01
N TYR A 122 -14.87 -2.44 6.65
CA TYR A 122 -14.18 -1.24 6.19
C TYR A 122 -13.28 -0.63 7.28
N SER A 123 -13.76 -0.60 8.52
CA SER A 123 -12.96 -0.12 9.66
C SER A 123 -11.78 -1.03 9.94
N ALA A 124 -11.95 -2.35 9.86
CA ALA A 124 -10.86 -3.30 10.05
C ALA A 124 -9.75 -3.13 9.00
N MET A 125 -10.12 -2.93 7.74
CA MET A 125 -9.15 -2.61 6.68
C MET A 125 -8.42 -1.29 6.95
N ALA A 126 -9.15 -0.24 7.33
CA ALA A 126 -8.56 1.06 7.66
C ALA A 126 -7.58 0.97 8.86
N LEU A 127 -7.95 0.21 9.89
CA LEU A 127 -7.10 -0.04 11.06
C LEU A 127 -5.83 -0.81 10.70
N ALA A 128 -5.93 -1.85 9.87
CA ALA A 128 -4.77 -2.62 9.40
C ALA A 128 -3.79 -1.77 8.59
N PHE A 129 -4.28 -0.67 8.01
CA PHE A 129 -3.49 0.27 7.22
C PHE A 129 -2.75 1.34 8.06
N ILE A 130 -3.13 1.54 9.34
CA ILE A 130 -2.51 2.56 10.21
C ILE A 130 -0.97 2.47 10.27
N PRO A 131 -0.35 1.29 10.48
CA PRO A 131 1.11 1.21 10.52
C PRO A 131 1.77 1.62 9.19
N VAL A 132 1.07 1.46 8.06
CA VAL A 132 1.54 1.90 6.74
C VAL A 132 1.53 3.42 6.62
N VAL A 133 0.51 4.08 7.16
CA VAL A 133 0.46 5.55 7.26
C VAL A 133 1.61 6.08 8.12
N ILE A 134 1.88 5.43 9.26
CA ILE A 134 3.01 5.79 10.13
C ILE A 134 4.34 5.61 9.39
N LEU A 135 4.50 4.52 8.63
CA LEU A 135 5.69 4.29 7.81
C LEU A 135 5.87 5.38 6.75
N PHE A 136 4.80 5.74 6.04
CA PHE A 136 4.81 6.80 5.04
C PHE A 136 5.27 8.13 5.63
N ILE A 137 4.67 8.57 6.74
CA ILE A 137 5.08 9.80 7.44
C ILE A 137 6.56 9.71 7.87
N GLY A 138 6.99 8.55 8.38
CA GLY A 138 8.38 8.35 8.78
C GLY A 138 9.37 8.48 7.64
N ILE A 139 9.11 7.84 6.50
CA ILE A 139 9.97 7.94 5.32
C ILE A 139 9.93 9.35 4.73
N LEU A 140 8.75 9.98 4.66
CA LEU A 140 8.59 11.36 4.18
C LEU A 140 9.38 12.35 5.02
N VAL A 141 9.32 12.26 6.35
CA VAL A 141 10.09 13.13 7.24
C VAL A 141 11.60 12.91 7.08
N LEU A 142 12.07 11.68 6.87
CA LEU A 142 13.48 11.39 6.60
C LEU A 142 13.91 11.99 5.24
N ALA A 143 13.09 11.85 4.21
CA ALA A 143 13.30 12.43 2.90
C ALA A 143 13.40 13.96 2.95
N LEU A 144 12.45 14.63 3.60
CA LEU A 144 12.42 16.10 3.73
C LEU A 144 13.62 16.66 4.50
N LYS A 145 14.24 15.86 5.37
CA LYS A 145 15.47 16.24 6.10
C LYS A 145 16.74 16.07 5.27
N GLY A 146 16.64 15.79 3.97
CA GLY A 146 17.80 15.59 3.09
C GLY A 146 18.56 14.29 3.33
N ARG A 147 18.03 13.38 4.16
CA ARG A 147 18.71 12.14 4.56
C ARG A 147 18.61 11.02 3.51
N PHE A 148 18.47 11.39 2.25
CA PHE A 148 18.45 10.45 1.13
C PHE A 148 19.78 9.71 0.99
N TYR A 149 20.89 10.42 1.26
CA TYR A 149 22.24 9.95 1.00
C TYR A 149 23.08 9.72 2.27
N GLU A 150 22.73 10.33 3.41
CA GLU A 150 23.44 10.17 4.69
C GLU A 150 23.50 8.72 5.22
N SER A 151 22.77 7.76 4.61
CA SER A 151 22.82 6.35 5.02
C SER A 151 23.89 5.51 4.31
N TYR A 152 24.57 6.08 3.31
CA TYR A 152 25.81 5.52 2.76
C TYR A 152 26.92 6.14 3.59
N GLY A 153 27.56 5.35 4.46
CA GLY A 153 28.63 5.86 5.33
C GLY A 153 29.68 6.63 4.52
N ASP A 154 30.31 7.60 5.18
CA ASP A 154 31.29 8.59 4.71
C ASP A 154 32.58 8.01 4.06
N GLY A 155 32.49 6.91 3.30
CA GLY A 155 33.63 6.14 2.80
C GLY A 155 33.58 5.82 1.31
N LEU A 156 32.71 6.48 0.53
CA LEU A 156 32.79 6.47 -0.92
C LEU A 156 32.86 7.92 -1.40
N ASP A 157 34.05 8.50 -1.23
CA ASP A 157 34.50 9.61 -2.07
C ASP A 157 34.46 9.09 -3.52
N PHE A 158 33.57 9.66 -4.33
CA PHE A 158 33.55 9.44 -5.77
C PHE A 158 34.45 10.50 -6.39
N ASP A 159 35.68 10.11 -6.71
CA ASP A 159 36.45 10.73 -7.79
C ASP A 159 35.76 10.51 -9.15
#